data_AF-A0A971AQ88-F1
#
_entry.id   AF-A0A971AQ88-F1
#
_cell.length_a   1.000
_cell.length_b   1.000
_cell.length_c   1.000
_cell.angle_alpha   90.00
_cell.angle_beta   90.00
_cell.angle_gamma   90.00
#
_symmetry.space_group_name_H-M   'P 1'
#
loop_
_entity.id
_entity.type
_entity.pdbx_description
1 polymer ?
#
loop_
_entity_poly.entity_id
_entity_poly.type
_entity_poly.pdbx_seq_one_letter_code
_entity_poly.pdbx_strand_id
1 'polypeptide(L)'
;MVSQLLLVLLVVGIFLAVFLKDLLYSALSLGIASIILAVIFFQMESPYAGVFELSVGAGMVTILFIAAISLINSREGQQDE
;
A
#
# COMPACT_ATOMS: atom_id res chain seq x y z
N MET A 1 0.01 17.47 16.76
CA MET A 1 -0.22 16.12 17.33
C MET A 1 -0.66 15.13 16.25
N VAL A 2 -1.73 15.41 15.48
CA VAL A 2 -2.24 14.51 14.43
C VAL A 2 -1.18 14.16 13.37
N SER A 3 -0.39 15.12 12.90
CA SER A 3 0.64 14.87 11.88
C SER A 3 1.74 13.92 12.35
N GLN A 4 2.14 14.00 13.63
CA GLN A 4 3.12 13.07 14.20
C GLN A 4 2.57 11.64 14.29
N LEU A 5 1.28 11.50 14.63
CA LEU A 5 0.61 10.21 14.65
C LEU A 5 0.57 9.58 13.25
N LEU A 6 0.25 10.36 12.21
CA LEU A 6 0.23 9.88 10.82
C LEU A 6 1.62 9.42 10.36
N LEU A 7 2.68 10.14 10.73
CA LEU A 7 4.06 9.74 10.41
C LEU A 7 4.46 8.44 11.10
N VAL A 8 4.09 8.26 12.38
CA VAL A 8 4.33 7.00 13.09
C VAL A 8 3.56 5.86 12.43
N LEU A 9 2.28 6.08 12.10
CA LEU A 9 1.44 5.07 11.44
C LEU A 9 1.99 4.72 10.05
N LEU A 10 2.48 5.70 9.30
CA LEU A 10 3.12 5.51 8.00
C LEU A 10 4.35 4.59 8.13
N VAL A 11 5.25 4.90 9.07
CA VAL A 11 6.46 4.09 9.31
C VAL A 11 6.09 2.67 9.72
N VAL A 12 5.11 2.50 10.61
CA VAL A 12 4.63 1.17 11.02
C VAL A 12 4.01 0.43 9.82
N GLY A 13 3.22 1.08 8.98
CA GLY A 13 2.63 0.48 7.79
C GLY A 13 3.67 0.02 6.78
N ILE A 14 4.72 0.82 6.56
CA ILE A 14 5.86 0.45 5.69
C ILE A 14 6.64 -0.72 6.31
N PHE A 15 6.87 -0.69 7.61
CA PHE A 15 7.54 -1.79 8.31
C PHE A 15 6.74 -3.10 8.15
N LEU A 16 5.43 -3.07 8.36
CA LEU A 16 4.56 -4.21 8.09
C LEU A 16 4.67 -4.67 6.63
N ALA A 17 4.57 -3.75 5.67
CA ALA A 17 4.67 -4.08 4.25
C ALA A 17 5.98 -4.81 3.86
N VAL A 18 7.09 -4.56 4.57
CA VAL A 18 8.38 -5.19 4.30
C VAL A 18 8.56 -6.53 5.04
N PHE A 19 8.02 -6.66 6.26
CA PHE A 19 8.27 -7.81 7.13
C PHE A 19 7.20 -8.90 7.09
N LEU A 20 6.06 -8.66 6.43
CA LEU A 20 5.03 -9.69 6.27
C LEU A 20 5.49 -10.80 5.31
N LYS A 21 5.24 -12.05 5.72
CA LYS A 21 5.59 -13.24 4.92
C LYS A 21 4.67 -13.46 3.73
N ASP A 22 3.42 -13.06 3.88
CA ASP A 22 2.41 -13.20 2.85
C ASP A 22 2.41 -11.94 1.98
N LEU A 23 2.63 -12.12 0.67
CA LEU A 23 2.74 -11.03 -0.28
C LEU A 23 1.44 -10.22 -0.39
N LEU A 24 0.29 -10.87 -0.22
CA LEU A 24 -1.03 -10.25 -0.35
C LEU A 24 -1.27 -9.27 0.79
N TYR A 25 -0.96 -9.68 2.02
CA TYR A 25 -1.00 -8.78 3.18
C TYR A 25 0.11 -7.71 3.14
N SER A 26 1.27 -8.02 2.54
CA SER A 26 2.34 -7.04 2.33
C SER A 26 1.90 -5.93 1.37
N ALA A 27 1.28 -6.29 0.24
CA ALA A 27 0.72 -5.35 -0.72
C ALA A 27 -0.41 -4.52 -0.12
N LEU A 28 -1.28 -5.12 0.69
CA LEU A 28 -2.34 -4.40 1.39
C LEU A 28 -1.78 -3.39 2.41
N SER A 29 -0.75 -3.78 3.16
CA SER A 29 -0.06 -2.90 4.11
C SER A 29 0.60 -1.72 3.39
N LEU A 30 1.21 -1.96 2.22
CA LEU A 30 1.77 -0.91 1.36
C LEU A 30 0.67 0.05 0.87
N GLY A 31 -0.49 -0.47 0.45
CA GLY A 31 -1.62 0.35 0.04
C GLY A 31 -2.15 1.26 1.16
N ILE A 32 -2.29 0.73 2.37
CA ILE A 32 -2.69 1.52 3.55
C ILE A 32 -1.65 2.61 3.86
N ALA A 33 -0.35 2.28 3.79
CA ALA A 33 0.72 3.26 3.98
C ALA A 33 0.65 4.38 2.92
N SER A 34 0.37 4.05 1.66
CA SER A 34 0.20 5.04 0.59
C SER A 34 -1.03 5.94 0.79
N ILE A 35 -2.14 5.42 1.31
CA ILE A 35 -3.30 6.25 1.69
C ILE A 35 -2.92 7.25 2.78
N ILE A 36 -2.19 6.80 3.80
CA ILE A 36 -1.71 7.68 4.89
C ILE A 36 -0.78 8.76 4.33
N LEU A 37 0.10 8.40 3.39
CA LEU A 37 0.99 9.34 2.72
C LEU A 37 0.22 10.38 1.90
N ALA A 38 -0.82 9.99 1.17
CA ALA A 38 -1.70 10.91 0.47
C ALA A 38 -2.37 11.92 1.43
N VAL A 39 -2.86 11.46 2.58
CA VAL A 39 -3.41 12.33 3.64
C VAL A 39 -2.36 13.32 4.16
N ILE A 40 -1.11 12.90 4.30
CA ILE A 40 -0.01 13.79 4.69
C ILE A 40 0.22 14.86 3.62
N PHE A 41 0.21 14.51 2.32
CA PHE A 41 0.35 15.51 1.26
C PHE A 41 -0.79 16.54 1.25
N PHE A 42 -2.03 16.14 1.53
CA PHE A 42 -3.13 17.08 1.70
C PHE A 42 -2.91 18.03 2.88
N GLN A 43 -2.34 17.55 3.99
CA GLN A 43 -1.99 18.43 5.12
C GLN A 43 -0.82 19.37 4.84
N MET A 44 0.07 19.01 3.91
CA MET A 44 1.19 19.85 3.49
C MET A 44 0.81 20.88 2.41
N GLU A 45 -0.49 21.16 2.25
CA GLU A 45 -1.00 22.08 1.23
C GLU A 45 -0.58 21.69 -0.21
N SER A 46 -0.32 20.39 -0.43
CA SER A 46 0.06 19.83 -1.74
C SER A 46 -1.04 18.90 -2.27
N PRO A 47 -2.19 19.46 -2.70
CA PRO A 47 -3.35 18.67 -3.09
C PRO A 47 -3.11 17.84 -4.36
N TYR A 48 -2.33 18.37 -5.31
CA TYR A 48 -1.98 17.63 -6.52
C TYR A 48 -1.18 16.37 -6.18
N ALA A 49 -0.14 16.48 -5.34
CA ALA A 49 0.64 15.33 -4.89
C ALA A 49 -0.22 14.32 -4.12
N GLY A 50 -1.14 14.80 -3.27
CA GLY A 50 -2.07 13.93 -2.54
C GLY A 50 -3.00 13.13 -3.45
N VAL A 51 -3.60 13.76 -4.47
CA VAL A 51 -4.44 13.06 -5.46
C VAL A 51 -3.63 12.08 -6.29
N PHE A 52 -2.43 12.46 -6.73
CA PHE A 52 -1.54 11.56 -7.49
C PHE A 52 -1.14 10.34 -6.67
N GLU A 53 -0.74 10.52 -5.42
CA GLU A 53 -0.39 9.40 -4.53
C GLU A 53 -1.59 8.50 -4.25
N LEU A 54 -2.76 9.08 -3.97
CA LEU A 54 -3.98 8.31 -3.71
C LEU A 54 -4.43 7.51 -4.93
N SER A 55 -4.29 8.08 -6.13
CA SER A 55 -4.68 7.42 -7.37
C SER A 55 -3.65 6.39 -7.83
N VAL A 56 -2.38 6.79 -7.94
CA VAL A 56 -1.32 5.96 -8.51
C VAL A 56 -0.74 5.00 -7.46
N GLY A 57 -0.32 5.52 -6.31
CA GLY A 57 0.26 4.71 -5.24
C GLY A 57 -0.77 3.81 -4.59
N ALA A 58 -1.78 4.40 -3.94
CA ALA A 58 -2.75 3.64 -3.17
C ALA A 58 -3.74 2.88 -4.07
N GLY A 59 -4.15 3.45 -5.20
CA GLY A 59 -5.05 2.82 -6.15
C GLY A 59 -4.33 1.84 -7.08
N MET A 60 -3.68 2.37 -8.12
CA MET A 60 -3.15 1.57 -9.23
C MET A 60 -2.09 0.56 -8.79
N VAL A 61 -1.03 0.99 -8.11
CA VAL A 61 0.10 0.12 -7.74
C VAL A 61 -0.36 -1.00 -6.81
N THR A 62 -1.18 -0.70 -5.80
CA THR A 62 -1.75 -1.71 -4.89
C THR A 62 -2.60 -2.74 -5.64
N ILE A 63 -3.49 -2.29 -6.53
CA ILE A 63 -4.36 -3.19 -7.31
C ILE A 63 -3.52 -4.07 -8.24
N LEU A 64 -2.51 -3.50 -8.91
CA LEU A 64 -1.63 -4.26 -9.80
C LEU A 64 -0.84 -5.32 -9.03
N PHE A 65 -0.34 -5.01 -7.83
CA PHE A 65 0.31 -6.01 -6.99
C PHE A 65 -0.64 -7.11 -6.56
N ILE A 66 -1.83 -6.77 -6.06
CA ILE A 66 -2.83 -7.78 -5.65
C ILE A 66 -3.22 -8.67 -6.84
N ALA A 67 -3.43 -8.08 -8.02
CA ALA A 67 -3.76 -8.83 -9.23
C ALA A 67 -2.63 -9.80 -9.64
N ALA A 68 -1.38 -9.34 -9.60
CA ALA A 68 -0.22 -10.17 -9.91
C ALA A 68 -0.06 -11.32 -8.90
N ILE A 69 -0.19 -11.02 -7.60
CA ILE A 69 -0.11 -12.02 -6.53
C ILE A 69 -1.22 -13.06 -6.68
N SER A 70 -2.46 -12.62 -6.93
CA SER A 70 -3.59 -13.52 -7.17
C SER A 70 -3.36 -14.41 -8.39
N LEU A 71 -2.80 -13.87 -9.47
CA LEU A 71 -2.52 -14.64 -10.67
C LEU A 71 -1.44 -15.70 -10.44
N ILE A 72 -0.41 -15.40 -9.63
CA ILE A 72 0.65 -16.35 -9.29
C ILE A 72 0.09 -17.48 -8.41
N ASN A 73 -0.65 -17.13 -7.36
CA ASN A 73 -1.23 -18.11 -6.43
C ASN A 73 -2.22 -19.07 -7.13
N SER A 74 -2.99 -18.58 -8.10
CA SER A 74 -3.86 -19.43 -8.93
C SER A 74 -3.11 -20.41 -9.85
N ARG A 75 -1.84 -20.16 -10.17
CA ARG A 75 -1.02 -21.06 -11.01
C ARG A 75 -0.36 -22.16 -10.20
N GLU A 76 0.09 -21.86 -8.98
CA GLU A 76 0.66 -22.87 -8.08
C GLU A 76 -0.36 -23.97 -7.78
N GLY A 77 -1.63 -23.62 -7.51
CA GLY A 77 -2.69 -24.60 -7.27
C GLY A 77 -3.06 -25.50 -8.47
N GLN A 78 -2.64 -25.17 -9.69
CA GLN A 78 -2.90 -25.98 -10.90
C GLN A 78 -1.73 -26.92 -11.26
N GLN A 79 -0.57 -26.75 -10.63
CA GLN A 79 0.62 -27.57 -10.92
C GLN A 79 0.71 -28.81 -10.00
N ASP A 80 -0.09 -28.83 -8.94
CA ASP A 80 -0.18 -29.91 -7.96
C ASP A 80 -1.34 -30.91 -8.24
N GLU A 81 -2.08 -30.72 -9.34
CA GLU A 81 -3.09 -31.65 -9.91
C GLU A 81 -2.57 -32.34 -11.18
#